data_AF-A0A5P8P395-F1
#
_entry.id   AF-A0A5P8P395-F1
#
_cell.length_a   1.000
_cell.length_b   1.000
_cell.length_c   1.000
_cell.angle_alpha   90.00
_cell.angle_beta   90.00
_cell.angle_gamma   90.00
#
_symmetry.space_group_name_H-M   'P 1'
#
loop_
_entity.id
_entity.type
_entity.pdbx_description
1 polymer ?
#
loop_
_entity_poly.entity_id
_entity_poly.type
_entity_poly.pdbx_seq_one_letter_code
_entity_poly.pdbx_strand_id
1 'polypeptide(L)'
;MSSEIQNIKWSKEYETGVEEIDEQHHILVNTLNEANHILSNDYSLTNLQTITKDLLSYALYHFEEEEELMHEYHYREEFAEDYQEHMKQHRYFSTKVVEIRDSLKAGNLIGKDELISFLLNWLLNHIDKTDKKLGKFLQTKM
;
A
#
# COMPACT_ATOMS: atom_id res chain seq x y z
N MET A 1 3.47 27.80 -0.09
CA MET A 1 3.36 27.20 -1.44
C MET A 1 3.05 25.74 -1.22
N SER A 2 1.80 25.33 -1.44
CA SER A 2 1.41 23.92 -1.35
C SER A 2 2.05 23.24 -2.54
N SER A 3 3.04 22.36 -2.32
CA SER A 3 3.48 21.47 -3.39
C SER A 3 2.33 20.51 -3.66
N GLU A 4 1.64 20.67 -4.78
CA GLU A 4 0.71 19.63 -5.25
C GLU A 4 1.48 18.32 -5.29
N ILE A 5 1.01 17.31 -4.55
CA ILE A 5 1.53 15.95 -4.67
C ILE A 5 1.20 15.51 -6.09
N GLN A 6 2.25 15.38 -6.91
CA GLN A 6 2.11 14.94 -8.29
C GLN A 6 1.63 13.48 -8.30
N ASN A 7 0.72 13.16 -9.23
CA ASN A 7 0.32 11.78 -9.47
C ASN A 7 1.55 10.92 -9.76
N ILE A 8 1.59 9.74 -9.16
CA ILE A 8 2.64 8.77 -9.40
C ILE A 8 2.41 8.16 -10.77
N LYS A 9 3.42 8.26 -11.64
CA LYS A 9 3.48 7.46 -12.85
C LYS A 9 4.16 6.15 -12.50
N TRP A 10 3.44 5.04 -12.66
CA TRP A 10 4.06 3.74 -12.54
C TRP A 10 5.25 3.62 -13.49
N SER A 11 6.27 2.94 -13.01
CA SER A 11 7.58 2.83 -13.63
C SER A 11 8.06 1.40 -13.43
N LYS A 12 8.82 0.87 -14.40
CA LYS A 12 9.39 -0.48 -14.32
C LYS A 12 10.29 -0.67 -13.11
N GLU A 13 10.77 0.41 -12.52
CA GLU A 13 11.55 0.33 -11.29
C GLU A 13 10.73 -0.18 -10.11
N TYR A 14 9.39 -0.22 -10.18
CA TYR A 14 8.53 -0.76 -9.12
C TYR A 14 8.07 -2.21 -9.40
N GLU A 15 8.46 -2.78 -10.54
CA GLU A 15 8.15 -4.19 -10.85
C GLU A 15 8.95 -5.13 -9.93
N THR A 16 8.24 -6.06 -9.32
CA THR A 16 8.77 -7.18 -8.55
C THR A 16 9.18 -8.34 -9.46
N GLY A 17 8.66 -8.37 -10.69
CA GLY A 17 8.86 -9.44 -11.67
C GLY A 17 7.92 -10.63 -11.47
N VAL A 18 6.93 -10.51 -10.57
CA VAL A 18 5.84 -11.46 -10.38
C VAL A 18 4.57 -10.77 -10.89
N GLU A 19 4.02 -11.26 -12.01
CA GLU A 19 2.92 -10.61 -12.75
C GLU A 19 1.72 -10.28 -11.86
N GLU A 20 1.29 -11.24 -11.05
CA GLU A 20 0.15 -11.10 -10.13
C GLU A 20 0.37 -10.00 -9.07
N ILE A 21 1.56 -9.93 -8.47
CA ILE A 21 1.92 -8.88 -7.49
C ILE A 21 1.97 -7.51 -8.18
N ASP A 22 2.59 -7.45 -9.36
CA ASP A 22 2.75 -6.19 -10.11
C ASP A 22 1.39 -5.63 -10.57
N GLU A 23 0.46 -6.48 -11.00
CA GLU A 23 -0.93 -6.09 -11.31
C GLU A 23 -1.65 -5.49 -10.09
N GLN A 24 -1.50 -6.09 -8.92
CA GLN A 24 -2.10 -5.58 -7.69
C GLN A 24 -1.49 -4.24 -7.25
N HIS A 25 -0.16 -4.08 -7.38
CA HIS A 25 0.49 -2.79 -7.12
C HIS A 25 0.04 -1.69 -8.07
N HIS A 26 -0.15 -2.00 -9.35
CA HIS A 26 -0.72 -1.08 -10.32
C HIS A 26 -2.09 -0.57 -9.88
N ILE A 27 -2.95 -1.45 -9.38
CA ILE A 27 -4.27 -1.09 -8.87
C ILE A 27 -4.13 -0.17 -7.65
N LEU A 28 -3.29 -0.52 -6.66
CA LEU A 28 -3.04 0.32 -5.48
C LEU A 28 -2.57 1.74 -5.84
N VAL A 29 -1.61 1.86 -6.77
CA VAL A 29 -1.11 3.16 -7.23
C VAL A 29 -2.21 3.96 -7.94
N ASN A 30 -3.01 3.32 -8.79
CA ASN A 30 -4.13 3.99 -9.46
C ASN A 30 -5.19 4.45 -8.46
N THR A 31 -5.53 3.63 -7.47
CA THR A 31 -6.45 4.01 -6.38
C THR A 31 -5.93 5.22 -5.60
N LEU A 32 -4.63 5.30 -5.33
CA LEU A 32 -4.03 6.44 -4.65
C LEU A 32 -4.01 7.71 -5.50
N ASN A 33 -3.74 7.59 -6.80
CA ASN A 33 -3.84 8.71 -7.73
C ASN A 33 -5.28 9.25 -7.82
N GLU A 34 -6.28 8.36 -7.89
CA GLU A 34 -7.69 8.75 -7.88
C GLU A 34 -8.08 9.41 -6.57
N ALA A 35 -7.64 8.86 -5.42
CA ALA A 35 -7.85 9.48 -4.11
C ALA A 35 -7.29 10.90 -4.03
N ASN A 36 -6.07 11.12 -4.56
CA ASN A 36 -5.46 12.45 -4.62
C ASN A 36 -6.31 13.41 -5.49
N HIS A 37 -6.81 12.94 -6.63
CA HIS A 37 -7.67 13.72 -7.51
C HIS A 37 -9.00 14.08 -6.84
N ILE A 38 -9.70 13.10 -6.24
CA ILE A 38 -10.97 13.32 -5.53
C ILE A 38 -10.79 14.35 -4.42
N LEU A 39 -9.78 14.18 -3.55
CA LEU A 39 -9.56 15.09 -2.42
C LEU A 39 -9.05 16.47 -2.83
N SER A 40 -8.48 16.61 -4.04
CA SER A 40 -8.12 17.93 -4.58
C SER A 40 -9.34 18.73 -5.04
N ASN A 41 -10.37 18.04 -5.52
CA ASN A 41 -11.60 18.67 -6.02
C ASN A 41 -12.66 18.84 -4.92
N ASP A 42 -12.82 17.84 -4.05
CA ASP A 42 -13.77 17.84 -2.94
C ASP A 42 -13.14 17.21 -1.70
N TYR A 43 -12.51 18.07 -0.89
CA TYR A 43 -12.01 17.70 0.42
C TYR A 43 -13.17 17.69 1.43
N SER A 44 -13.71 16.49 1.70
CA SER A 44 -14.80 16.29 2.64
C SER A 44 -14.56 15.08 3.54
N LEU A 45 -15.18 15.07 4.73
CA LEU A 45 -15.12 13.95 5.65
C LEU A 45 -15.60 12.65 4.99
N THR A 46 -16.68 12.73 4.20
CA THR A 46 -17.24 11.60 3.46
C THR A 46 -16.20 11.01 2.50
N ASN A 47 -15.52 11.83 1.71
CA ASN A 47 -14.50 11.35 0.77
C ASN A 47 -13.30 10.75 1.49
N LEU A 48 -12.84 11.37 2.59
CA LEU A 48 -11.76 10.82 3.42
C LEU A 48 -12.11 9.44 3.98
N GLN A 49 -13.34 9.26 4.49
CA GLN A 49 -13.81 7.99 5.03
C GLN A 49 -13.93 6.91 3.95
N THR A 50 -14.45 7.25 2.77
CA THR A 50 -14.56 6.32 1.63
C THR A 50 -13.18 5.89 1.15
N ILE A 51 -12.30 6.84 0.86
CA ILE A 51 -10.94 6.56 0.36
C ILE A 51 -10.16 5.67 1.32
N THR A 52 -10.14 6.03 2.61
CA THR A 52 -9.40 5.25 3.61
C THR A 52 -9.99 3.85 3.83
N LYS A 53 -11.30 3.68 3.67
CA LYS A 53 -11.95 2.37 3.72
C LYS A 53 -11.57 1.52 2.51
N ASP A 54 -11.71 2.06 1.30
CA ASP A 54 -11.53 1.29 0.07
C ASP A 54 -10.06 0.90 -0.12
N LEU A 55 -9.14 1.83 0.16
CA LEU A 55 -7.71 1.55 0.12
C LEU A 55 -7.30 0.50 1.16
N LEU A 56 -7.78 0.60 2.41
CA LEU A 56 -7.49 -0.41 3.42
C LEU A 56 -8.00 -1.79 3.00
N SER A 57 -9.20 -1.85 2.42
CA SER A 57 -9.80 -3.11 2.00
C SER A 57 -8.96 -3.78 0.91
N TYR A 58 -8.53 -3.01 -0.09
CA TYR A 58 -7.70 -3.53 -1.17
C TYR A 58 -6.27 -3.87 -0.72
N ALA A 59 -5.68 -3.06 0.17
CA ALA A 59 -4.36 -3.35 0.73
C ALA A 59 -4.37 -4.66 1.54
N LEU A 60 -5.41 -4.92 2.35
CA LEU A 60 -5.53 -6.17 3.11
C LEU A 60 -5.66 -7.39 2.19
N TYR A 61 -6.42 -7.27 1.10
CA TYR A 61 -6.53 -8.31 0.08
C TYR A 61 -5.16 -8.60 -0.55
N HIS A 62 -4.46 -7.55 -0.99
CA HIS A 62 -3.11 -7.69 -1.55
C HIS A 62 -2.12 -8.33 -0.57
N PHE A 63 -2.12 -7.91 0.69
CA PHE A 63 -1.27 -8.51 1.72
C PHE A 63 -1.57 -9.99 1.94
N GLU A 64 -2.84 -10.39 1.91
CA GLU A 64 -3.24 -11.79 2.03
C GLU A 64 -2.67 -12.63 0.88
N GLU A 65 -2.76 -12.16 -0.36
CA GLU A 65 -2.20 -12.83 -1.55
C GLU A 65 -0.67 -12.99 -1.44
N GLU A 66 0.06 -11.95 -1.03
CA GLU A 66 1.51 -12.07 -0.82
C GLU A 66 1.87 -13.04 0.30
N GLU A 67 1.12 -13.00 1.40
CA GLU A 67 1.33 -13.90 2.55
C GLU A 67 1.04 -15.36 2.19
N GLU A 68 0.06 -15.61 1.31
CA GLU A 68 -0.22 -16.93 0.75
C GLU A 68 0.93 -17.41 -0.15
N LEU A 69 1.45 -16.56 -1.04
CA LEU A 69 2.63 -16.88 -1.86
C LEU A 69 3.87 -17.17 -1.00
N MET A 70 4.09 -16.39 0.06
CA MET A 70 5.17 -16.64 1.02
C MET A 70 5.02 -18.01 1.70
N HIS A 71 3.79 -18.41 2.01
CA HIS A 71 3.50 -19.70 2.62
C HIS A 71 3.71 -20.86 1.64
N GLU A 72 3.15 -20.74 0.44
CA GLU A 72 3.21 -21.77 -0.62
C GLU A 72 4.66 -22.09 -1.01
N TYR A 73 5.47 -21.06 -1.21
CA TYR A 73 6.84 -21.22 -1.69
C TYR A 73 7.89 -21.32 -0.58
N HIS A 74 7.47 -21.49 0.68
CA HIS A 74 8.37 -21.66 1.84
C HIS A 74 9.31 -20.47 2.11
N TYR A 75 8.86 -19.25 1.81
CA TYR A 75 9.62 -18.03 2.06
C TYR A 75 9.92 -17.83 3.54
N ARG A 76 8.97 -18.18 4.43
CA ARG A 76 9.16 -18.05 5.89
C ARG A 76 10.28 -18.94 6.43
N GLU A 77 10.52 -20.10 5.82
CA GLU A 77 11.58 -21.03 6.23
C GLU A 77 12.94 -20.60 5.68
N GLU A 78 12.97 -20.18 4.41
CA GLU A 78 14.22 -19.82 3.73
C GLU A 78 14.72 -18.40 4.09
N PHE A 79 13.79 -17.48 4.36
CA PHE A 79 14.05 -16.05 4.61
C PHE A 79 13.27 -15.52 5.82
N ALA A 80 13.39 -16.21 6.96
CA ALA A 80 12.63 -15.93 8.17
C ALA A 80 12.70 -14.46 8.65
N GLU A 81 13.87 -13.81 8.56
CA GLU A 81 14.02 -12.41 8.99
C GLU A 81 13.27 -11.44 8.08
N ASP A 82 13.40 -11.60 6.75
CA ASP A 82 12.69 -10.78 5.78
C ASP A 82 11.18 -11.02 5.86
N TYR A 83 10.73 -12.27 6.02
CA TYR A 83 9.33 -12.61 6.27
C TYR A 83 8.77 -11.87 7.51
N GLN A 84 9.45 -11.92 8.65
CA GLN A 84 8.96 -11.28 9.87
C GLN A 84 8.88 -9.75 9.73
N GLU A 85 9.85 -9.12 9.07
CA GLU A 85 9.80 -7.68 8.81
C GLU A 85 8.70 -7.31 7.82
N HIS A 86 8.47 -8.14 6.80
CA HIS A 86 7.36 -7.98 5.85
C HIS A 86 6.01 -7.97 6.58
N MET A 87 5.70 -9.03 7.35
CA MET A 87 4.47 -9.14 8.14
C MET A 87 4.27 -7.96 9.10
N LYS A 88 5.36 -7.46 9.67
CA LYS A 88 5.34 -6.30 10.58
C LYS A 88 4.99 -5.01 9.85
N GLN A 89 5.45 -4.82 8.62
CA GLN A 89 5.09 -3.66 7.78
C GLN A 89 3.61 -3.69 7.39
N HIS A 90 3.07 -4.84 6.98
CA HIS A 90 1.63 -5.03 6.71
C HIS A 90 0.77 -4.63 7.91
N ARG A 91 1.12 -5.16 9.10
CA ARG A 91 0.41 -4.86 10.36
C ARG A 91 0.51 -3.39 10.72
N TYR A 92 1.69 -2.78 10.57
CA TYR A 92 1.89 -1.36 10.84
C TYR A 92 1.01 -0.49 9.95
N PHE A 93 0.99 -0.72 8.64
CA PHE A 93 0.16 0.03 7.71
C PHE A 93 -1.31 -0.10 8.04
N SER A 94 -1.79 -1.33 8.17
CA SER A 94 -3.19 -1.63 8.47
C SER A 94 -3.65 -0.94 9.76
N THR A 95 -2.82 -1.02 10.81
CA THR A 95 -3.09 -0.35 12.10
C THR A 95 -3.17 1.16 11.93
N LYS A 96 -2.22 1.78 11.22
CA LYS A 96 -2.19 3.23 10.99
C LYS A 96 -3.41 3.72 10.21
N VAL A 97 -3.83 3.00 9.16
CA VAL A 97 -5.03 3.38 8.40
C VAL A 97 -6.29 3.20 9.23
N VAL A 98 -6.37 2.18 10.09
CA VAL A 98 -7.49 2.02 11.05
C VAL A 98 -7.53 3.18 12.05
N GLU A 99 -6.39 3.59 12.62
CA GLU A 99 -6.31 4.75 13.52
C GLU A 99 -6.81 6.03 12.84
N ILE A 100 -6.39 6.29 11.59
CA ILE A 100 -6.87 7.43 10.80
C ILE A 100 -8.40 7.35 10.62
N ARG A 101 -8.93 6.18 10.27
CA ARG A 101 -10.37 5.97 10.07
C ARG A 101 -11.17 6.21 11.34
N ASP A 102 -10.68 5.76 12.48
CA ASP A 102 -11.37 5.96 13.75
C ASP A 102 -11.34 7.43 14.18
N SER A 103 -10.22 8.13 13.91
CA SER A 103 -10.14 9.59 14.05
C SER A 103 -11.16 10.32 13.18
N LEU A 104 -11.30 9.92 11.92
CA LEU A 104 -12.29 10.47 10.98
C LEU A 104 -13.73 10.22 11.45
N LYS A 105 -14.04 9.03 11.99
CA LYS A 105 -15.37 8.74 12.56
C LYS A 105 -15.70 9.63 13.75
N ALA A 106 -14.69 10.04 14.53
CA ALA A 106 -14.83 10.99 15.61
C ALA A 106 -14.94 12.45 15.14
N GLY A 107 -14.88 12.71 13.83
CA GLY A 107 -14.97 14.05 13.23
C GLY A 107 -13.63 14.79 13.14
N ASN A 108 -12.52 14.13 13.50
CA ASN A 108 -11.19 14.72 13.41
C ASN A 108 -10.64 14.52 11.99
N LEU A 109 -10.44 15.62 11.27
CA LEU A 109 -9.94 15.59 9.91
C LEU A 109 -8.41 15.48 9.88
N ILE A 110 -7.89 14.70 8.93
CA ILE A 110 -6.48 14.63 8.55
C ILE A 110 -6.27 15.48 7.29
N GLY A 111 -5.17 16.23 7.21
CA GLY A 111 -4.86 17.00 6.01
C GLY A 111 -4.75 16.11 4.78
N LYS A 112 -5.29 16.54 3.63
CA LYS A 112 -5.18 15.80 2.36
C LYS A 112 -3.74 15.39 2.07
N ASP A 113 -2.82 16.36 2.06
CA ASP A 113 -1.44 16.12 1.67
C ASP A 113 -0.72 15.23 2.68
N GLU A 114 -1.09 15.30 3.96
CA GLU A 114 -0.59 14.39 5.01
C GLU A 114 -1.03 12.96 4.75
N LEU A 115 -2.33 12.74 4.48
CA LEU A 115 -2.87 11.41 4.17
C LEU A 115 -2.25 10.83 2.90
N ILE A 116 -2.28 11.58 1.80
CA ILE A 116 -1.76 11.11 0.51
C ILE A 116 -0.26 10.86 0.58
N SER A 117 0.52 11.74 1.24
CA SER A 117 1.96 11.52 1.43
C SER A 117 2.24 10.28 2.26
N PHE A 118 1.50 10.05 3.35
CA PHE A 118 1.67 8.85 4.16
C PHE A 118 1.45 7.57 3.32
N LEU A 119 0.32 7.50 2.61
CA LEU A 119 -0.07 6.31 1.86
C LEU A 119 0.88 6.03 0.69
N LEU A 120 1.19 7.05 -0.11
CA LEU A 120 2.11 6.92 -1.25
C LEU A 120 3.52 6.56 -0.80
N ASN A 121 4.05 7.27 0.21
CA ASN A 121 5.41 7.00 0.67
C ASN A 121 5.52 5.61 1.28
N TRP A 122 4.50 5.17 2.04
CA TRP A 122 4.53 3.82 2.59
C TRP A 122 4.54 2.78 1.47
N LEU A 123 3.59 2.87 0.52
CA LEU A 123 3.47 1.91 -0.58
C LEU A 123 4.76 1.82 -1.40
N LEU A 124 5.30 2.94 -1.88
CA LEU A 124 6.50 2.91 -2.71
C LEU A 124 7.74 2.38 -1.98
N ASN A 125 7.89 2.72 -0.69
CA ASN A 125 9.01 2.20 0.08
C ASN A 125 8.86 0.70 0.36
N HIS A 126 7.64 0.22 0.57
CA HIS A 126 7.34 -1.19 0.80
C HIS A 126 7.66 -2.01 -0.46
N ILE A 127 7.12 -1.60 -1.61
CA ILE A 127 7.42 -2.21 -2.92
C ILE A 127 8.92 -2.28 -3.16
N ASP A 128 9.62 -1.16 -3.01
CA ASP A 128 11.04 -1.08 -3.34
C ASP A 128 11.95 -1.91 -2.42
N LYS A 129 11.65 -1.94 -1.11
CA LYS A 129 12.57 -2.51 -0.11
C LYS A 129 12.18 -3.90 0.39
N THR A 130 10.92 -4.25 0.25
CA THR A 130 10.32 -5.44 0.85
C THR A 130 9.79 -6.35 -0.24
N ASP A 131 8.87 -5.89 -1.07
CA ASP A 131 8.13 -6.76 -2.01
C ASP A 131 9.03 -7.23 -3.15
N LYS A 132 9.97 -6.39 -3.59
CA LYS A 132 11.03 -6.83 -4.53
C LYS A 132 11.91 -7.96 -4.00
N LYS A 133 12.11 -8.07 -2.67
CA LYS A 133 12.86 -9.21 -2.11
C LYS A 133 12.05 -10.49 -2.24
N LEU A 134 10.75 -10.41 -1.95
CA LEU A 134 9.81 -11.51 -2.18
C LEU A 134 9.77 -11.87 -3.68
N GLY A 135 9.58 -10.89 -4.56
CA GLY A 135 9.53 -11.11 -6.01
C GLY A 135 10.80 -11.76 -6.56
N LYS A 136 11.99 -11.32 -6.11
CA LYS A 136 13.26 -11.97 -6.47
C LYS A 136 13.31 -13.43 -6.03
N PHE A 137 12.78 -13.76 -4.85
CA PHE A 137 12.69 -15.13 -4.38
C PHE A 137 11.72 -15.95 -5.23
N LEU A 138 10.50 -15.46 -5.44
CA LEU A 138 9.44 -16.14 -6.19
C LEU A 138 9.84 -16.41 -7.64
N GLN A 139 10.52 -15.48 -8.31
CA GLN A 139 11.07 -15.69 -9.65
C GLN A 139 12.06 -16.87 -9.76
N THR A 140 12.60 -17.37 -8.65
CA THR A 140 13.47 -18.56 -8.64
C THR A 140 12.73 -19.86 -8.34
N LYS A 141 11.43 -19.77 -8.00
CA LYS A 141 10.61 -20.89 -7.51
C LYS A 141 9.39 -21.17 -8.41
N MET A 142 8.88 -20.15 -9.09
CA MET A 142 7.80 -20.21 -10.09
C MET A 142 8.36 -20.52 -11.49
#